data_AF-A0A947SAS3-F1
#
_entry.id   AF-A0A947SAS3-F1
#
_cell.length_a   1.000
_cell.length_b   1.000
_cell.length_c   1.000
_cell.angle_alpha   90.00
_cell.angle_beta   90.00
_cell.angle_gamma   90.00
#
_symmetry.space_group_name_H-M   'P 1'
#
loop_
_entity.id
_entity.type
_entity.pdbx_description
1 polymer ?
#
loop_
_entity_poly.entity_id
_entity_poly.type
_entity_poly.pdbx_seq_one_letter_code
_entity_poly.pdbx_strand_id
1 'polypeptide(L)'
;MKKYIIGKNKSSEAGFTLAEALVTVFIFSLILTVVVGILVSVLVAQRKVTAQRKVEQNVRVAMDDLVRDIRGGKIDYSKQSKFDGADEIYLYLPNGSDGRYYWDASSKNLYLSTTGFPLLSSDIKISNMKFYIAPTTSPYLGGTATEQSRVTIFIEAETEVLGQKASTSFQTTVASRIYEK
;
A
#
# COMPACT_ATOMS: atom_id res chain seq x y z
N MET A 1 25.79 -33.16 78.40
CA MET A 1 25.45 -32.20 77.33
C MET A 1 24.96 -32.97 76.10
N LYS A 2 23.81 -32.58 75.55
CA LYS A 2 23.09 -33.22 74.42
C LYS A 2 23.95 -33.31 73.15
N LYS A 3 24.10 -34.51 72.57
CA LYS A 3 24.53 -34.68 71.17
C LYS A 3 23.30 -34.53 70.27
N TYR A 4 23.26 -33.50 69.43
CA TYR A 4 22.30 -33.38 68.34
C TYR A 4 22.72 -34.32 67.21
N ILE A 5 21.89 -35.33 66.91
CA ILE A 5 22.05 -36.17 65.72
C ILE A 5 21.43 -35.39 64.55
N ILE A 6 22.27 -34.83 63.69
CA ILE A 6 21.83 -34.24 62.42
C ILE A 6 21.40 -35.40 61.53
N GLY A 7 20.08 -35.56 61.33
CA GLY A 7 19.53 -36.53 60.39
C GLY A 7 20.02 -36.20 58.98
N LYS A 8 20.88 -37.05 58.41
CA LYS A 8 21.19 -36.99 56.97
C LYS A 8 19.92 -37.31 56.20
N ASN A 9 19.28 -36.30 55.62
CA ASN A 9 18.34 -36.50 54.53
C ASN A 9 19.10 -37.17 53.39
N LYS A 10 18.82 -38.46 53.13
CA LYS A 10 19.21 -39.11 51.87
C LYS A 10 18.36 -38.46 50.79
N SER A 11 18.91 -37.51 50.04
CA SER A 11 18.34 -37.14 48.75
C SER A 11 18.47 -38.35 47.83
N SER A 12 17.35 -38.94 47.44
CA SER A 12 17.32 -39.93 46.37
C SER A 12 17.46 -39.18 45.06
N GLU A 13 18.69 -38.98 44.58
CA GLU A 13 18.90 -38.62 43.19
C GLU A 13 18.67 -39.87 42.34
N ALA A 14 17.39 -40.14 42.06
CA ALA A 14 16.98 -41.20 41.16
C ALA A 14 17.28 -40.75 39.72
N GLY A 15 18.00 -41.58 38.98
CA GLY A 15 18.28 -41.38 37.55
C GLY A 15 17.05 -41.62 36.68
N PHE A 16 17.10 -41.10 35.46
CA PHE A 16 16.03 -41.24 34.46
C PHE A 16 15.93 -42.68 33.95
N THR A 17 14.73 -43.21 33.78
CA THR A 17 14.53 -44.51 33.13
C THR A 17 14.55 -44.37 31.61
N LEU A 18 14.89 -45.46 30.90
CA LEU A 18 14.85 -45.48 29.43
C LEU A 18 13.44 -45.23 28.88
N ALA A 19 12.41 -45.72 29.57
CA ALA A 19 11.02 -45.52 29.19
C ALA A 19 10.61 -44.04 29.30
N GLU A 20 11.00 -43.34 30.37
CA GLU A 20 10.77 -41.90 30.52
C GLU A 20 11.49 -41.10 29.43
N ALA A 21 12.73 -41.48 29.07
CA ALA A 21 13.49 -40.81 28.00
C ALA A 21 12.76 -40.91 26.65
N LEU A 22 12.24 -42.11 26.33
CA LEU A 22 11.49 -42.34 25.10
C LEU A 22 10.20 -41.53 25.03
N VAL A 23 9.42 -41.54 26.12
CA VAL A 23 8.16 -40.76 26.20
C VAL A 23 8.45 -39.27 26.09
N THR A 24 9.53 -38.80 26.72
CA THR A 24 9.92 -37.38 26.68
C THR A 24 10.31 -36.95 25.26
N VAL A 25 11.14 -37.73 24.57
CA VAL A 25 11.54 -37.43 23.18
C VAL A 25 10.33 -37.48 22.23
N PHE A 26 9.42 -38.43 22.44
CA PHE A 26 8.20 -38.54 21.65
C PHE A 26 7.30 -37.31 21.81
N ILE A 27 6.99 -36.90 23.04
CA ILE A 27 6.18 -35.70 23.30
C ILE A 27 6.88 -34.44 22.79
N PHE A 28 8.20 -34.33 22.99
CA PHE A 28 8.98 -33.20 22.52
C PHE A 28 8.97 -33.06 20.99
N SER A 29 9.11 -34.17 20.26
CA SER A 29 9.07 -34.15 18.79
C SER A 29 7.68 -33.77 18.24
N LEU A 30 6.61 -34.16 18.93
CA LEU A 30 5.25 -33.73 18.60
C LEU A 30 5.11 -32.20 18.76
N ILE A 31 5.57 -31.66 19.89
CA ILE A 31 5.53 -30.21 20.16
C ILE A 31 6.35 -29.44 19.12
N LEU A 32 7.58 -29.90 18.82
CA LEU A 32 8.44 -29.27 17.81
C LEU A 32 7.76 -29.21 16.44
N THR A 33 7.08 -30.28 16.04
CA THR A 33 6.37 -30.32 14.74
C THR A 33 5.28 -29.24 14.67
N VAL A 34 4.51 -29.06 15.74
CA VAL A 34 3.49 -28.01 15.84
C VAL A 34 4.12 -26.61 15.77
N VAL A 35 5.21 -26.38 16.52
CA VAL A 35 5.92 -25.09 16.53
C VAL A 35 6.47 -24.73 15.14
N VAL A 36 7.06 -25.70 14.43
CA VAL A 36 7.57 -25.49 13.07
C VAL A 36 6.42 -25.16 12.11
N GLY A 37 5.28 -25.85 12.22
CA GLY A 37 4.09 -25.55 11.41
C GLY A 37 3.59 -24.11 11.61
N ILE A 38 3.56 -23.65 12.86
CA ILE A 38 3.20 -22.26 13.19
C ILE A 38 4.21 -21.29 12.56
N LEU A 39 5.51 -21.55 12.68
CA LEU A 39 6.55 -20.69 12.13
C LEU A 39 6.43 -20.55 10.61
N VAL A 40 6.21 -21.66 9.89
CA VAL A 40 5.99 -21.63 8.43
C VAL A 40 4.76 -20.80 8.07
N SER A 41 3.67 -20.97 8.83
CA SER A 41 2.43 -20.21 8.62
C SER A 41 2.65 -18.70 8.79
N VAL A 42 3.39 -18.31 9.83
CA VAL A 42 3.77 -16.91 10.08
C VAL A 42 4.61 -16.34 8.95
N LEU A 43 5.58 -17.10 8.41
CA LEU A 43 6.43 -16.65 7.31
C LEU A 43 5.62 -16.39 6.03
N VAL A 44 4.67 -17.26 5.70
CA VAL A 44 3.78 -17.07 4.54
C VAL A 44 2.89 -15.85 4.74
N ALA A 45 2.31 -15.68 5.93
CA ALA A 45 1.50 -14.51 6.28
C ALA A 45 2.32 -13.21 6.17
N GLN A 46 3.57 -13.20 6.66
CA GLN A 46 4.45 -12.05 6.59
C GLN A 46 4.78 -11.64 5.15
N ARG A 47 4.99 -12.61 4.24
CA ARG A 47 5.23 -12.32 2.82
C ARG A 47 4.01 -11.66 2.17
N LYS A 48 2.81 -12.17 2.44
CA LYS A 48 1.55 -11.58 1.95
C LYS A 48 1.35 -10.16 2.46
N VAL A 49 1.54 -9.94 3.77
CA VAL A 49 1.43 -8.61 4.39
C VAL A 49 2.47 -7.64 3.82
N THR A 50 3.69 -8.11 3.56
CA THR A 50 4.73 -7.28 2.92
C THR A 50 4.32 -6.83 1.52
N ALA A 51 3.78 -7.74 0.69
CA ALA A 51 3.30 -7.41 -0.64
C ALA A 51 2.16 -6.37 -0.59
N GLN A 52 1.18 -6.56 0.29
CA GLN A 52 0.06 -5.64 0.48
C GLN A 52 0.52 -4.25 0.94
N ARG A 53 1.38 -4.18 1.96
CA ARG A 53 1.92 -2.90 2.45
C ARG A 53 2.69 -2.16 1.37
N LYS A 54 3.46 -2.89 0.55
CA LYS A 54 4.27 -2.28 -0.51
C LYS A 54 3.39 -1.59 -1.56
N VAL A 55 2.35 -2.27 -2.05
CA VAL A 55 1.44 -1.67 -3.04
C VAL A 55 0.66 -0.51 -2.43
N GLU A 56 0.14 -0.64 -1.20
CA GLU A 56 -0.60 0.43 -0.53
C GLU A 56 0.26 1.68 -0.29
N GLN A 57 1.51 1.52 0.16
CA GLN A 57 2.38 2.65 0.45
C GLN A 57 2.77 3.42 -0.82
N ASN A 58 3.10 2.72 -1.90
CA ASN A 58 3.46 3.36 -3.17
C ASN A 58 2.26 4.06 -3.81
N VAL A 59 1.10 3.40 -3.84
CA VAL A 59 -0.12 4.03 -4.37
C VAL A 59 -0.48 5.25 -3.54
N ARG A 60 -0.38 5.18 -2.21
CA ARG A 60 -0.64 6.33 -1.33
C ARG A 60 0.26 7.52 -1.64
N VAL A 61 1.57 7.31 -1.78
CA VAL A 61 2.52 8.39 -2.11
C VAL A 61 2.18 9.02 -3.46
N ALA A 62 1.96 8.20 -4.49
CA ALA A 62 1.58 8.70 -5.82
C ALA A 62 0.23 9.46 -5.79
N MET A 63 -0.72 8.98 -4.99
CA MET A 63 -2.00 9.65 -4.77
C MET A 63 -1.86 10.96 -4.01
N ASP A 64 -0.98 11.04 -3.01
CA ASP A 64 -0.75 12.27 -2.26
C ASP A 64 -0.16 13.37 -3.16
N ASP A 65 0.76 13.01 -4.06
CA ASP A 65 1.28 13.93 -5.09
C ASP A 65 0.19 14.37 -6.07
N LEU A 66 -0.59 13.43 -6.62
CA LEU A 66 -1.74 13.74 -7.48
C LEU A 66 -2.75 14.67 -6.80
N VAL A 67 -3.15 14.35 -5.57
CA VAL A 67 -4.13 15.11 -4.79
C VAL A 67 -3.59 16.51 -4.50
N ARG A 68 -2.31 16.64 -4.12
CA ARG A 68 -1.67 17.94 -3.89
C ARG A 68 -1.74 18.81 -5.15
N ASP A 69 -1.37 18.23 -6.28
CA ASP A 69 -1.24 18.98 -7.52
C ASP A 69 -2.62 19.31 -8.13
N ILE A 70 -3.61 18.42 -8.02
CA ILE A 70 -5.01 18.71 -8.39
C ILE A 70 -5.64 19.76 -7.48
N ARG A 71 -5.41 19.67 -6.16
CA ARG A 71 -5.99 20.61 -5.19
C ARG A 71 -5.40 22.01 -5.33
N GLY A 72 -4.09 22.10 -5.54
CA GLY A 72 -3.37 23.37 -5.67
C GLY A 72 -3.34 23.93 -7.09
N GLY A 73 -3.59 23.09 -8.09
CA GLY A 73 -3.57 23.45 -9.49
C GLY A 73 -4.95 23.77 -10.08
N LYS A 74 -4.94 24.17 -11.35
CA LYS A 74 -6.13 24.47 -12.17
C LYS A 74 -6.22 23.43 -13.28
N ILE A 75 -7.40 22.86 -13.51
CA ILE A 75 -7.58 21.92 -14.63
C ILE A 75 -7.51 22.71 -15.95
N ASP A 76 -6.73 22.20 -16.90
CA ASP A 76 -6.70 22.75 -18.26
C ASP A 76 -7.82 22.12 -19.10
N TYR A 77 -9.02 22.69 -18.96
CA TYR A 77 -10.21 22.28 -19.69
C TYR A 77 -10.07 22.35 -21.21
N SER A 78 -9.13 23.16 -21.74
CA SER A 78 -8.95 23.33 -23.18
C SER A 78 -8.20 22.15 -23.82
N LYS A 79 -7.35 21.47 -23.05
CA LYS A 79 -6.60 20.29 -23.49
C LYS A 79 -7.28 18.97 -23.11
N GLN A 80 -8.26 19.02 -22.21
CA GLN A 80 -8.96 17.83 -21.77
C GLN A 80 -9.90 17.31 -22.86
N SER A 81 -9.69 16.06 -23.29
CA SER A 81 -10.50 15.39 -24.33
C SER A 81 -11.70 14.60 -23.78
N LYS A 82 -11.62 14.18 -22.51
CA LYS A 82 -12.65 13.40 -21.81
C LYS A 82 -12.77 13.85 -20.36
N PHE A 83 -13.99 13.93 -19.84
CA PHE A 83 -14.25 14.31 -18.45
C PHE A 83 -14.78 13.14 -17.61
N ASP A 84 -15.39 12.15 -18.25
CA ASP A 84 -15.88 10.93 -17.60
C ASP A 84 -14.97 9.75 -17.98
N GLY A 85 -14.35 9.12 -16.98
CA GLY A 85 -13.45 7.99 -17.17
C GLY A 85 -12.20 8.28 -18.03
N ALA A 86 -11.60 9.45 -17.88
CA ALA A 86 -10.40 9.84 -18.61
C ALA A 86 -9.16 9.06 -18.15
N ASP A 87 -8.27 8.71 -19.08
CA ASP A 87 -7.00 8.02 -18.80
C ASP A 87 -5.87 8.99 -18.38
N GLU A 88 -6.14 10.28 -18.50
CA GLU A 88 -5.21 11.36 -18.27
C GLU A 88 -5.91 12.63 -17.79
N ILE A 89 -5.14 13.51 -17.17
CA ILE A 89 -5.59 14.82 -16.73
C ILE A 89 -4.52 15.88 -17.00
N TYR A 90 -4.94 16.99 -17.59
CA TYR A 90 -4.11 18.18 -17.83
C TYR A 90 -4.36 19.21 -16.74
N LEU A 91 -3.28 19.74 -16.17
CA LEU A 91 -3.29 20.67 -15.05
C LEU A 91 -2.29 21.80 -15.28
N TYR A 92 -2.65 23.01 -14.88
CA TYR A 92 -1.70 24.05 -14.51
C TYR A 92 -1.27 23.77 -13.06
N LEU A 93 -0.03 23.32 -12.89
CA LEU A 93 0.50 22.93 -11.60
C LEU A 93 0.74 24.15 -10.69
N PRO A 94 0.76 23.96 -9.36
CA PRO A 94 1.01 25.05 -8.40
C PRO A 94 2.34 25.79 -8.62
N ASN A 95 3.31 25.14 -9.27
CA ASN A 95 4.62 25.72 -9.61
C ASN A 95 4.58 26.62 -10.87
N GLY A 96 3.42 26.79 -11.50
CA GLY A 96 3.23 27.60 -12.71
C GLY A 96 3.54 26.89 -14.03
N SER A 97 3.87 25.59 -14.01
CA SER A 97 4.12 24.79 -15.22
C SER A 97 2.88 24.00 -15.67
N ASP A 98 2.81 23.67 -16.95
CA ASP A 98 1.81 22.74 -17.47
C ASP A 98 2.21 21.30 -17.13
N GLY A 99 1.33 20.58 -16.44
CA GLY A 99 1.48 19.18 -16.08
C GLY A 99 0.41 18.31 -16.74
N ARG A 100 0.80 17.13 -17.21
CA ARG A 100 -0.10 16.06 -17.63
C ARG A 100 0.21 14.82 -16.82
N TYR A 101 -0.78 14.32 -16.10
CA TYR A 101 -0.75 12.99 -15.53
C TYR A 101 -1.36 12.01 -16.50
N TYR A 102 -0.64 10.94 -16.81
CA TYR A 102 -1.10 9.93 -17.76
C TYR A 102 -0.61 8.55 -17.37
N TRP A 103 -1.42 7.55 -17.67
CA TRP A 103 -1.00 6.15 -17.60
C TRP A 103 -0.23 5.78 -18.87
N ASP A 104 0.96 5.23 -18.71
CA ASP A 104 1.74 4.67 -19.82
C ASP A 104 1.49 3.16 -19.93
N ALA A 105 1.01 2.72 -21.10
CA ALA A 105 0.65 1.32 -21.35
C ALA A 105 1.87 0.38 -21.39
N SER A 106 3.06 0.90 -21.73
CA SER A 106 4.27 0.09 -21.89
C SER A 106 4.87 -0.30 -20.53
N SER A 107 5.03 0.69 -19.66
CA SER A 107 5.52 0.52 -18.29
C SER A 107 4.43 0.11 -17.30
N LYS A 108 3.15 0.28 -17.67
CA LYS A 108 1.97 0.12 -16.79
C LYS A 108 2.07 0.98 -15.53
N ASN A 109 2.56 2.21 -15.67
CA ASN A 109 2.82 3.11 -14.55
C ASN A 109 2.24 4.50 -14.82
N LEU A 110 2.11 5.30 -13.77
CA LEU A 110 1.64 6.67 -13.82
C LEU A 110 2.84 7.60 -14.00
N TYR A 111 2.74 8.55 -14.92
CA TYR A 111 3.76 9.55 -15.17
C TYR A 111 3.21 10.95 -15.00
N LEU A 112 4.11 11.86 -14.63
CA LEU A 112 3.92 13.30 -14.74
C LEU A 112 4.84 13.82 -15.85
N SER A 113 4.26 14.52 -16.84
CA SER A 113 5.00 14.99 -18.02
C SER A 113 6.18 15.92 -17.69
N THR A 114 6.14 16.65 -16.58
CA THR A 114 7.20 17.60 -16.19
C THR A 114 8.42 16.90 -15.59
N THR A 115 8.23 15.79 -14.89
CA THR A 115 9.33 15.02 -14.30
C THR A 115 9.85 13.96 -15.26
N GLY A 116 8.97 13.34 -16.05
CA GLY A 116 9.32 12.25 -16.97
C GLY A 116 9.65 10.93 -16.27
N PHE A 117 9.49 10.84 -14.95
CA PHE A 117 9.74 9.64 -14.15
C PHE A 117 8.43 8.96 -13.72
N PRO A 118 8.43 7.63 -13.56
CA PRO A 118 7.27 6.92 -13.02
C PRO A 118 7.02 7.32 -11.57
N LEU A 119 5.75 7.47 -11.20
CA LEU A 119 5.33 7.83 -9.84
C LEU A 119 5.32 6.64 -8.88
N LEU A 120 5.14 5.42 -9.40
CA LEU A 120 5.22 4.20 -8.60
C LEU A 120 6.53 3.47 -8.87
N SER A 121 6.98 2.66 -7.90
CA SER A 121 8.13 1.78 -8.08
C SER A 121 7.91 0.78 -9.23
N SER A 122 9.01 0.34 -9.86
CA SER A 122 8.97 -0.51 -11.06
C SER A 122 8.35 -1.90 -10.86
N ASP A 123 8.23 -2.35 -9.63
CA ASP A 123 7.60 -3.62 -9.25
C ASP A 123 6.09 -3.51 -8.97
N ILE A 124 5.53 -2.31 -9.15
CA ILE A 124 4.10 -2.05 -9.03
C ILE A 124 3.57 -1.67 -10.41
N LYS A 125 2.43 -2.26 -10.76
CA LYS A 125 1.77 -2.06 -12.04
C LYS A 125 0.36 -1.55 -11.79
N ILE A 126 -0.01 -0.51 -12.51
CA ILE A 126 -1.38 -0.02 -12.56
C ILE A 126 -2.15 -0.91 -13.55
N SER A 127 -3.20 -1.55 -13.03
CA SER A 127 -4.13 -2.38 -13.83
C SER A 127 -5.23 -1.53 -14.44
N ASN A 128 -5.70 -0.53 -13.70
CA ASN A 128 -6.75 0.38 -14.14
C ASN A 128 -6.56 1.74 -13.48
N MET A 129 -6.75 2.82 -14.24
CA MET A 129 -6.77 4.17 -13.70
C MET A 129 -7.77 5.01 -14.48
N LYS A 130 -8.56 5.80 -13.75
CA LYS A 130 -9.56 6.69 -14.34
C LYS A 130 -9.65 8.00 -13.55
N PHE A 131 -9.82 9.09 -14.30
CA PHE A 131 -10.16 10.40 -13.78
C PHE A 131 -11.60 10.76 -14.18
N TYR A 132 -12.38 11.18 -13.20
CA TYR A 132 -13.73 11.72 -13.40
C TYR A 132 -13.73 13.18 -12.97
N ILE A 133 -13.83 14.08 -13.94
CA ILE A 133 -13.71 15.52 -13.76
C ILE A 133 -15.10 16.13 -13.84
N ALA A 134 -15.44 16.97 -12.87
CA ALA A 134 -16.68 17.73 -12.87
C ALA A 134 -16.42 19.18 -12.41
N PRO A 135 -17.06 20.19 -12.99
CA PRO A 135 -17.98 20.12 -14.15
C PRO A 135 -17.25 19.73 -15.46
N THR A 136 -18.00 19.45 -16.52
CA THR A 136 -17.44 19.15 -17.85
C THR A 136 -17.13 20.42 -18.65
N THR A 137 -17.74 21.54 -18.28
CA THR A 137 -17.48 22.86 -18.84
C THR A 137 -16.59 23.66 -17.91
N SER A 138 -15.64 24.39 -18.47
CA SER A 138 -14.72 25.23 -17.69
C SER A 138 -15.47 26.23 -16.81
N PRO A 139 -15.34 26.16 -15.47
CA PRO A 139 -15.96 27.13 -14.56
C PRO A 139 -15.23 28.49 -14.57
N TYR A 140 -14.15 28.61 -15.34
CA TYR A 140 -13.27 29.78 -15.41
C TYR A 140 -13.67 30.77 -16.52
N LEU A 141 -14.54 30.36 -17.44
CA LEU A 141 -14.97 31.18 -18.57
C LEU A 141 -16.34 31.80 -18.24
N GLY A 142 -16.32 33.06 -17.78
CA GLY A 142 -17.53 33.87 -17.64
C GLY A 142 -17.88 34.25 -16.19
N GLY A 143 -17.13 35.21 -15.63
CA GLY A 143 -17.56 36.23 -14.63
C GLY A 143 -18.11 35.79 -13.26
N THR A 144 -18.58 34.56 -13.12
CA THR A 144 -19.07 33.98 -11.87
C THR A 144 -18.69 32.51 -11.89
N ALA A 145 -17.52 32.18 -11.36
CA ALA A 145 -17.10 30.80 -11.09
C ALA A 145 -18.07 30.19 -10.07
N THR A 146 -19.20 29.67 -10.55
CA THR A 146 -20.31 29.26 -9.68
C THR A 146 -20.12 27.83 -9.17
N GLU A 147 -19.25 27.04 -9.82
CA GLU A 147 -18.95 25.66 -9.42
C GLU A 147 -17.45 25.40 -9.25
N GLN A 148 -17.10 24.75 -8.13
CA GLN A 148 -15.74 24.31 -7.85
C GLN A 148 -15.42 23.04 -8.64
N SER A 149 -14.32 23.07 -9.38
CA SER A 149 -13.81 21.90 -10.10
C SER A 149 -13.41 20.79 -9.12
N ARG A 150 -13.87 19.57 -9.37
CA ARG A 150 -13.55 18.36 -8.61
C ARG A 150 -13.11 17.22 -9.52
N VAL A 151 -12.18 16.41 -9.04
CA VAL A 151 -11.66 15.25 -9.74
C VAL A 151 -11.81 14.05 -8.83
N THR A 152 -12.54 13.03 -9.27
CA THR A 152 -12.50 11.71 -8.65
C THR A 152 -11.45 10.89 -9.37
N ILE A 153 -10.49 10.39 -8.61
CA ILE A 153 -9.39 9.58 -9.08
C ILE A 153 -9.68 8.16 -8.63
N PHE A 154 -9.57 7.21 -9.55
CA PHE A 154 -9.65 5.79 -9.30
C PHE A 154 -8.38 5.12 -9.80
N ILE A 155 -7.72 4.33 -8.94
CA ILE A 155 -6.50 3.58 -9.28
C ILE A 155 -6.63 2.16 -8.73
N GLU A 156 -6.38 1.17 -9.59
CA GLU A 156 -6.12 -0.20 -9.21
C GLU A 156 -4.67 -0.54 -9.53
N ALA A 157 -3.95 -1.03 -8.52
CA ALA A 157 -2.56 -1.42 -8.66
C ALA A 157 -2.33 -2.83 -8.13
N GLU A 158 -1.34 -3.50 -8.72
CA GLU A 158 -0.91 -4.84 -8.35
C GLU A 158 0.61 -4.91 -8.20
N THR A 159 1.07 -5.82 -7.34
CA THR A 159 2.48 -6.17 -7.17
C THR A 159 2.61 -7.67 -6.92
N GLU A 160 3.80 -8.20 -7.18
CA GLU A 160 4.16 -9.57 -6.86
C GLU A 160 5.49 -9.57 -6.11
N VAL A 161 5.46 -10.00 -4.85
CA VAL A 161 6.65 -10.07 -3.99
C VAL A 161 6.84 -11.51 -3.54
N LEU A 162 7.96 -12.13 -3.92
CA LEU A 162 8.31 -13.50 -3.53
C LEU A 162 7.20 -14.54 -3.85
N GLY A 163 6.57 -14.40 -5.02
CA GLY A 163 5.47 -15.26 -5.48
C GLY A 163 4.13 -15.00 -4.79
N GLN A 164 4.03 -13.98 -3.93
CA GLN A 164 2.77 -13.52 -3.36
C GLN A 164 2.28 -12.30 -4.14
N LYS A 165 1.13 -12.45 -4.81
CA LYS A 165 0.44 -11.34 -5.47
C LYS A 165 -0.36 -10.54 -4.45
N ALA A 166 -0.31 -9.23 -4.56
CA ALA A 166 -1.16 -8.32 -3.83
C ALA A 166 -1.71 -7.27 -4.78
N SER A 167 -2.98 -6.93 -4.62
CA SER A 167 -3.65 -5.86 -5.34
C SER A 167 -4.37 -4.94 -4.36
N THR A 168 -4.57 -3.70 -4.78
CA THR A 168 -5.31 -2.71 -4.01
C THR A 168 -5.98 -1.71 -4.95
N SER A 169 -7.12 -1.20 -4.53
CA SER A 169 -7.89 -0.18 -5.24
C SER A 169 -8.02 1.05 -4.34
N PHE A 170 -7.74 2.22 -4.89
CA PHE A 170 -7.91 3.50 -4.21
C PHE A 170 -8.84 4.39 -5.02
N GLN A 171 -9.74 5.06 -4.30
CA GLN A 171 -10.60 6.08 -4.87
C GLN A 171 -10.61 7.30 -3.94
N THR A 172 -10.49 8.48 -4.52
CA THR A 172 -10.64 9.75 -3.79
C THR A 172 -11.21 10.82 -4.68
N THR A 173 -11.89 11.80 -4.10
CA THR A 173 -12.42 12.96 -4.82
C THR A 173 -11.79 14.23 -4.24
N VAL A 174 -11.22 15.06 -5.11
CA VAL A 174 -10.47 16.26 -4.74
C VAL A 174 -11.08 17.47 -5.43
N ALA A 175 -11.45 18.49 -4.65
CA ALA A 175 -11.84 19.79 -5.20
C ALA A 175 -10.62 20.73 -5.29
N SER A 176 -10.51 21.48 -6.40
CA SER A 176 -9.46 22.51 -6.60
C SER A 176 -9.73 23.73 -5.73
N ARG A 177 -8.70 24.30 -5.10
CA ARG A 177 -8.82 25.47 -4.21
C ARG A 177 -8.77 26.81 -4.94
N ILE A 178 -8.60 26.82 -6.26
CA ILE A 178 -8.46 28.06 -7.03
C ILE A 178 -9.86 28.62 -7.30
N TYR A 179 -10.11 29.81 -6.76
CA TYR A 179 -11.25 30.67 -7.12
C TYR A 179 -10.71 31.81 -7.98
N GLU A 180 -11.13 31.89 -9.23
CA GLU A 180 -10.96 33.13 -10.00
C GLU A 180 -12.04 34.11 -9.52
N LYS A 181 -11.60 35.26 -9.02
CA LYS A 181 -12.45 36.40 -8.66
C LYS A 181 -12.75 37.25 -9.89
#